data_AF-A0A011VU37-F1
#
_entry.id   AF-A0A011VU37-F1
#
_cell.length_a   1.000
_cell.length_b   1.000
_cell.length_c   1.000
_cell.angle_alpha   90.00
_cell.angle_beta   90.00
_cell.angle_gamma   90.00
#
_symmetry.space_group_name_H-M   'P 1'
#
loop_
_entity.id
_entity.type
_entity.pdbx_description
1 polymer ?
#
loop_
_entity_poly.entity_id
_entity_poly.type
_entity_poly.pdbx_seq_one_letter_code
_entity_poly.pdbx_strand_id
1 'polypeptide(L)'
;MYKNKKGFTLIEIVIVLAIIGVLAAILVPTLMGYIRKARLKTSNANAKVAYNVFTGTLGKYLCDEKDNEINLIVKQIEDKGGLEIDCRGNGPVPDNDLTREIYGSITTNGEGSGIMYIGQFDTPKGKDGEEKAYFVHWIVKEGDEMVGQYPDPAHDVADVPEYKTFKPAK
;
A
#
# COMPACT_ATOMS: atom_id res chain seq x y z
N MET A 1 53.47 6.31 -39.89
CA MET A 1 52.12 5.74 -40.05
C MET A 1 51.09 6.70 -39.46
N TYR A 2 50.31 7.39 -40.29
CA TYR A 2 49.21 8.22 -39.80
C TYR A 2 48.00 7.31 -39.53
N LYS A 3 47.58 7.17 -38.28
CA LYS A 3 46.36 6.41 -37.92
C LYS A 3 45.14 7.19 -38.44
N ASN A 4 44.42 6.61 -39.40
CA ASN A 4 43.09 7.09 -39.79
C ASN A 4 42.16 7.04 -38.58
N LYS A 5 41.93 8.18 -37.94
CA LYS A 5 40.87 8.33 -36.94
C LYS A 5 39.55 8.45 -37.69
N LYS A 6 38.78 7.35 -37.76
CA LYS A 6 37.37 7.41 -38.19
C LYS A 6 36.61 8.21 -37.14
N GLY A 7 36.36 9.48 -37.42
CA GLY A 7 35.50 10.34 -36.61
C GLY A 7 34.03 10.06 -36.96
N PHE A 8 33.19 10.04 -35.93
CA PHE A 8 31.73 9.98 -36.09
C PHE A 8 31.25 11.31 -36.68
N THR A 9 30.28 11.29 -37.59
CA THR A 9 29.75 12.51 -38.19
C THR A 9 28.65 13.10 -37.31
N LEU A 10 28.51 14.43 -37.32
CA LEU A 10 27.42 15.12 -36.63
C LEU A 10 26.04 14.65 -37.13
N ILE A 11 25.92 14.37 -38.43
CA ILE A 11 24.67 13.92 -39.03
C ILE A 11 24.25 12.53 -38.52
N GLU A 12 25.20 11.63 -38.32
CA GLU A 12 24.90 10.30 -37.74
C GLU A 12 24.34 10.44 -36.31
N ILE A 13 24.87 11.36 -35.50
CA ILE A 13 24.35 11.60 -34.15
C ILE A 13 22.93 12.21 -34.19
N VAL A 14 22.67 13.15 -35.09
CA VAL A 14 21.34 13.78 -35.20
C VAL A 14 20.27 12.77 -35.60
N ILE A 15 20.56 11.88 -36.56
CA ILE A 15 19.62 10.83 -36.98
C ILE A 15 19.36 9.85 -35.82
N VAL A 16 20.40 9.45 -35.08
CA VAL A 16 20.26 8.54 -33.94
C VAL A 16 19.39 9.16 -32.85
N LEU A 17 19.63 10.42 -32.48
CA LEU A 17 18.80 11.13 -31.50
C LEU A 17 17.36 11.29 -31.96
N ALA A 18 17.13 11.51 -33.27
CA ALA A 18 15.78 11.58 -33.82
C ALA A 18 15.03 10.25 -33.65
N ILE A 19 15.66 9.11 -33.95
CA ILE A 19 15.04 7.79 -33.78
C ILE A 19 14.79 7.49 -32.30
N ILE A 20 15.77 7.76 -31.41
CA ILE A 20 15.61 7.58 -29.96
C ILE A 20 14.46 8.45 -29.43
N GLY A 21 14.33 9.69 -29.91
CA GLY A 21 13.25 10.60 -29.54
C GLY A 21 11.86 10.05 -29.89
N VAL A 22 11.68 9.52 -31.09
CA VAL A 22 10.41 8.91 -31.51
C VAL A 22 10.09 7.66 -30.69
N LEU A 23 11.07 6.78 -30.47
CA LEU A 23 10.87 5.57 -29.66
C LEU A 23 10.52 5.91 -28.21
N ALA A 24 11.21 6.88 -27.61
CA ALA A 24 10.95 7.34 -26.25
C ALA A 24 9.54 7.94 -26.11
N ALA A 25 9.07 8.70 -27.10
CA ALA A 25 7.74 9.32 -27.07
C ALA A 25 6.61 8.29 -26.97
N ILE A 26 6.74 7.13 -27.63
CA ILE A 26 5.74 6.05 -27.58
C ILE A 26 5.91 5.19 -26.31
N LEU A 27 7.15 4.96 -25.90
CA LEU A 27 7.48 4.05 -24.79
C LEU A 27 7.13 4.62 -23.42
N VAL A 28 7.43 5.89 -23.17
CA VAL A 28 7.26 6.54 -21.86
C VAL A 28 5.82 6.43 -21.30
N PRO A 29 4.75 6.82 -22.03
CA PRO A 29 3.39 6.73 -21.48
C PRO A 29 2.98 5.29 -21.16
N THR A 30 3.38 4.35 -22.01
CA THR A 30 3.12 2.91 -21.84
C THR A 30 3.79 2.39 -20.57
N LEU A 31 5.07 2.70 -20.38
CA LEU A 31 5.83 2.28 -19.20
C LEU A 31 5.25 2.88 -17.91
N MET A 32 4.82 4.14 -17.92
CA MET A 32 4.17 4.78 -16.77
C MET A 32 2.90 4.04 -16.35
N GLY A 33 2.07 3.59 -17.31
CA GLY A 33 0.90 2.77 -17.02
C GLY A 33 1.25 1.44 -16.34
N TYR A 34 2.27 0.73 -16.86
CA TYR A 34 2.75 -0.52 -16.27
C TYR A 34 3.29 -0.34 -14.85
N ILE A 35 4.06 0.73 -14.60
CA ILE A 35 4.60 1.04 -13.27
C ILE A 35 3.45 1.29 -12.29
N ARG A 36 2.42 2.07 -12.68
CA ARG A 36 1.25 2.32 -11.80
C ARG A 36 0.52 1.03 -11.45
N LYS A 37 0.26 0.15 -12.41
CA LYS A 37 -0.38 -1.15 -12.16
C LYS A 37 0.47 -2.06 -11.27
N ALA A 38 1.79 -2.09 -11.48
CA ALA A 38 2.71 -2.86 -10.64
C ALA A 38 2.71 -2.33 -9.19
N ARG A 39 2.76 -1.00 -9.01
CA ARG A 39 2.67 -0.37 -7.70
C ARG A 39 1.36 -0.71 -6.99
N LEU A 40 0.22 -0.63 -7.68
CA LEU A 40 -1.08 -1.01 -7.11
C LEU A 40 -1.08 -2.48 -6.63
N LYS A 41 -0.58 -3.40 -7.46
CA LYS A 41 -0.49 -4.81 -7.10
C LYS A 41 0.36 -5.04 -5.85
N THR A 42 1.50 -4.36 -5.75
CA THR A 42 2.35 -4.40 -4.55
C THR A 42 1.63 -3.83 -3.34
N SER A 43 1.00 -2.65 -3.45
CA SER A 43 0.25 -2.05 -2.34
C SER A 43 -0.90 -2.94 -1.87
N ASN A 44 -1.65 -3.57 -2.77
CA ASN A 44 -2.72 -4.52 -2.43
C ASN A 44 -2.17 -5.77 -1.70
N ALA A 45 -1.02 -6.29 -2.15
CA ALA A 45 -0.37 -7.41 -1.48
C ALA A 45 0.05 -7.04 -0.05
N ASN A 46 0.65 -5.86 0.13
CA ASN A 46 1.05 -5.36 1.44
C ASN A 46 -0.17 -5.10 2.35
N ALA A 47 -1.26 -4.53 1.81
CA ALA A 47 -2.50 -4.35 2.55
C ALA A 47 -3.06 -5.68 3.06
N LYS A 48 -3.01 -6.74 2.24
CA LYS A 48 -3.41 -8.09 2.63
C LYS A 48 -2.51 -8.67 3.74
N VAL A 49 -1.20 -8.53 3.64
CA VAL A 49 -0.28 -8.98 4.69
C VAL A 49 -0.57 -8.25 6.00
N ALA A 50 -0.69 -6.93 5.93
CA ALA A 50 -0.99 -6.09 7.09
C ALA A 50 -2.35 -6.42 7.74
N TYR A 51 -3.37 -6.73 6.93
CA TYR A 51 -4.66 -7.23 7.40
C TYR A 51 -4.54 -8.58 8.13
N ASN A 52 -3.76 -9.53 7.57
CA ASN A 52 -3.55 -10.83 8.20
C ASN A 52 -2.80 -10.71 9.52
N VAL A 53 -1.83 -9.79 9.61
CA VAL A 53 -1.14 -9.49 10.87
C VAL A 53 -2.13 -8.92 11.88
N PHE A 54 -2.90 -7.90 11.51
CA PHE A 54 -3.88 -7.27 12.40
C PHE A 54 -4.90 -8.30 12.94
N THR A 55 -5.54 -9.05 12.06
CA THR A 55 -6.53 -10.07 12.45
C THR A 55 -5.91 -11.22 13.24
N GLY A 56 -4.67 -11.62 12.93
CA GLY A 56 -3.92 -12.60 13.70
C GLY A 56 -3.59 -12.13 15.11
N THR A 57 -3.18 -10.87 15.29
CA THR A 57 -2.93 -10.29 16.61
C THR A 57 -4.23 -10.17 17.42
N LEU A 58 -5.34 -9.73 16.79
CA LEU A 58 -6.64 -9.73 17.46
C LEU A 58 -7.07 -11.15 17.88
N GLY A 59 -6.92 -12.13 16.98
CA GLY A 59 -7.23 -13.54 17.27
C GLY A 59 -6.41 -14.10 18.43
N LYS A 60 -5.12 -13.74 18.51
CA LYS A 60 -4.28 -14.11 19.66
C LYS A 60 -4.80 -13.50 20.96
N TYR A 61 -5.20 -12.22 20.96
CA TYR A 61 -5.66 -11.55 22.17
C TYR A 61 -7.01 -12.10 22.64
N LEU A 62 -7.86 -12.53 21.68
CA LEU A 62 -9.10 -13.24 21.99
C LEU A 62 -8.82 -14.58 22.68
N CYS A 63 -7.85 -15.35 22.18
CA CYS A 63 -7.45 -16.62 22.80
C CYS A 63 -6.82 -16.45 24.19
N ASP A 64 -6.13 -15.34 24.43
CA ASP A 64 -5.50 -15.00 25.71
C ASP A 64 -6.47 -14.33 26.71
N GLU A 65 -7.78 -14.27 26.40
CA GLU A 65 -8.83 -13.64 27.21
C GLU A 65 -8.54 -12.15 27.55
N LYS A 66 -7.85 -11.45 26.65
CA LYS A 66 -7.47 -10.02 26.79
C LYS A 66 -8.54 -9.07 26.25
N ASP A 67 -9.80 -9.28 26.61
CA ASP A 67 -10.95 -8.52 26.09
C ASP A 67 -10.82 -7.00 26.32
N ASN A 68 -10.21 -6.60 27.43
CA ASN A 68 -10.00 -5.18 27.74
C ASN A 68 -9.08 -4.50 26.71
N GLU A 69 -8.02 -5.18 26.27
CA GLU A 69 -7.08 -4.63 25.28
C GLU A 69 -7.80 -4.47 23.94
N ILE A 70 -8.55 -5.50 23.52
CA ILE A 70 -9.36 -5.48 22.29
C ILE A 70 -10.37 -4.33 22.31
N ASN A 71 -11.14 -4.19 23.40
CA ASN A 71 -12.14 -3.14 23.52
C ASN A 71 -11.55 -1.73 23.42
N LEU A 72 -10.35 -1.50 23.95
CA LEU A 72 -9.65 -0.23 23.81
C LEU A 72 -9.31 0.07 22.35
N ILE A 73 -8.91 -0.94 21.58
CA ILE A 73 -8.54 -0.79 20.17
C ILE A 73 -9.77 -0.56 19.30
N VAL A 74 -10.82 -1.37 19.48
CA VAL A 74 -12.10 -1.20 18.79
C VAL A 74 -12.60 0.21 19.03
N LYS A 75 -12.59 0.66 20.29
CA LYS A 75 -12.98 2.02 20.64
C LYS A 75 -12.08 3.09 20.02
N GLN A 76 -10.76 2.88 19.95
CA GLN A 76 -9.86 3.82 19.28
C GLN A 76 -10.16 3.94 17.78
N ILE A 77 -10.44 2.82 17.12
CA ILE A 77 -10.81 2.79 15.71
C ILE A 77 -12.17 3.48 15.50
N GLU A 78 -13.13 3.26 16.40
CA GLU A 78 -14.43 3.92 16.36
C GLU A 78 -14.34 5.43 16.62
N ASP A 79 -13.66 5.84 17.68
CA ASP A 79 -13.57 7.25 18.12
C ASP A 79 -12.75 8.12 17.15
N LYS A 80 -11.69 7.55 16.55
CA LYS A 80 -10.79 8.28 15.63
C LYS A 80 -11.09 8.01 14.16
N GLY A 81 -12.07 7.16 13.87
CA GLY A 81 -12.38 6.67 12.53
C GLY A 81 -11.32 5.72 11.95
N GLY A 82 -10.28 5.33 12.70
CA GLY A 82 -9.25 4.40 12.26
C GLY A 82 -7.93 4.49 13.02
N LEU A 83 -7.05 3.53 12.78
CA LEU A 83 -5.71 3.45 13.36
C LEU A 83 -4.66 3.47 12.24
N GLU A 84 -3.79 4.49 12.25
CA GLU A 84 -2.67 4.60 11.32
C GLU A 84 -1.37 4.16 12.01
N ILE A 85 -0.55 3.38 11.30
CA ILE A 85 0.73 2.88 11.79
C ILE A 85 1.78 3.11 10.69
N ASP A 86 2.80 3.89 11.01
CA ASP A 86 3.94 4.09 10.12
C ASP A 86 4.93 2.92 10.27
N CYS A 87 4.95 2.02 9.28
CA CYS A 87 5.83 0.85 9.26
C CYS A 87 7.15 1.10 8.52
N ARG A 88 7.51 2.35 8.21
CA ARG A 88 8.76 2.69 7.48
C ARG A 88 10.00 2.71 8.38
N GLY A 89 9.85 2.58 9.70
CA GLY A 89 10.97 2.54 10.66
C GLY A 89 11.62 3.89 10.95
N ASN A 90 11.10 4.99 10.40
CA ASN A 90 11.64 6.35 10.61
C ASN A 90 10.94 7.11 11.76
N GLY A 91 9.87 6.53 12.33
CA GLY A 91 9.07 7.14 13.38
C GLY A 91 9.30 6.49 14.75
N PRO A 92 8.75 7.09 15.83
CA PRO A 92 8.74 6.47 17.14
C PRO A 92 7.95 5.15 17.10
N VAL A 93 8.46 4.15 17.80
CA VAL A 93 7.73 2.89 18.00
C VAL A 93 6.41 3.22 18.71
N PRO A 94 5.27 2.66 18.28
CA PRO A 94 3.99 2.91 18.93
C PRO A 94 4.00 2.59 20.44
N ASP A 95 3.34 3.44 21.22
CA ASP A 95 3.24 3.30 22.69
C ASP A 95 2.23 2.20 23.11
N ASN A 96 1.25 1.89 22.27
CA ASN A 96 0.27 0.84 22.53
C ASN A 96 0.85 -0.55 22.20
N ASP A 97 0.72 -1.51 23.13
CA ASP A 97 1.30 -2.85 23.04
C ASP A 97 0.83 -3.63 21.80
N LEU A 98 -0.46 -3.58 21.45
CA LEU A 98 -0.96 -4.23 20.22
C LEU A 98 -0.38 -3.57 18.97
N THR A 99 -0.43 -2.24 18.90
CA THR A 99 0.09 -1.49 17.76
C THR A 99 1.58 -1.74 17.59
N ARG A 100 2.31 -1.93 18.69
CA ARG A 100 3.72 -2.33 18.70
C ARG A 100 3.93 -3.75 18.20
N GLU A 101 3.06 -4.69 18.56
CA GLU A 101 3.13 -6.07 18.07
C GLU A 101 2.85 -6.15 16.56
N ILE A 102 1.86 -5.42 16.07
CA ILE A 102 1.57 -5.28 14.64
C ILE A 102 2.76 -4.62 13.92
N TYR A 103 3.25 -3.50 14.46
CA TYR A 103 4.42 -2.78 13.94
C TYR A 103 5.64 -3.71 13.88
N GLY A 104 5.93 -4.45 14.94
CA GLY A 104 7.05 -5.38 15.03
C GLY A 104 6.92 -6.54 14.04
N SER A 105 5.72 -7.07 13.86
CA SER A 105 5.44 -8.15 12.92
C SER A 105 5.64 -7.72 11.46
N ILE A 106 5.35 -6.46 11.13
CA ILE A 106 5.50 -5.96 9.75
C ILE A 106 6.94 -5.49 9.47
N THR A 107 7.57 -4.81 10.43
CA THR A 107 8.93 -4.27 10.27
C THR A 107 10.01 -5.34 10.33
N THR A 108 9.85 -6.40 11.13
CA THR A 108 10.84 -7.50 11.24
C THR A 108 10.85 -8.40 10.00
N ASN A 109 9.75 -8.48 9.25
CA ASN A 109 9.64 -9.28 8.02
C ASN A 109 10.28 -8.61 6.79
N GLY A 110 10.93 -7.44 6.93
CA GLY A 110 11.62 -6.76 5.83
C GLY A 110 10.70 -6.08 4.80
N GLU A 111 9.38 -6.09 5.02
CA GLU A 111 8.37 -5.43 4.16
C GLU A 111 7.99 -4.01 4.62
N GLY A 112 8.49 -3.58 5.78
CA GLY A 112 8.25 -2.25 6.37
C GLY A 112 8.76 -1.10 5.49
N SER A 113 7.92 -0.67 4.54
CA SER A 113 8.24 0.33 3.51
C SER A 113 7.09 1.29 3.23
N GLY A 114 6.08 1.30 4.12
CA GLY A 114 4.88 2.10 3.95
C GLY A 114 4.15 2.37 5.25
N ILE A 115 3.03 3.07 5.11
CA ILE A 115 2.11 3.42 6.18
C ILE A 115 0.87 2.56 5.97
N MET A 116 0.47 1.84 7.02
CA MET A 116 -0.79 1.13 7.03
C MET A 116 -1.85 1.93 7.77
N TYR A 117 -3.10 1.79 7.36
CA TYR A 117 -4.25 2.33 8.06
C TYR A 117 -5.30 1.24 8.20
N ILE A 118 -5.84 1.06 9.41
CA ILE A 118 -6.91 0.14 9.73
C ILE A 118 -8.17 0.97 9.96
N GLY A 119 -9.21 0.73 9.17
CA GLY A 119 -10.52 1.35 9.32
C GLY A 119 -11.62 0.32 9.54
N GLN A 120 -12.82 0.80 9.83
CA GLN A 120 -14.04 0.00 9.88
C GLN A 120 -15.00 0.42 8.77
N PHE A 121 -15.80 -0.53 8.29
CA PHE A 121 -16.89 -0.27 7.37
C PHE A 121 -18.10 -1.14 7.71
N ASP A 122 -19.29 -0.62 7.39
CA ASP A 122 -20.54 -1.33 7.60
C ASP A 122 -20.73 -2.35 6.48
N THR A 123 -20.97 -3.62 6.85
CA THR A 123 -21.31 -4.66 5.88
C THR A 123 -22.82 -4.74 5.69
N PRO A 124 -23.33 -4.93 4.45
CA PRO A 124 -24.74 -5.17 4.23
C PRO A 124 -25.14 -6.55 4.77
N LYS A 125 -25.58 -6.56 6.03
CA LYS A 125 -26.27 -7.64 6.77
C LYS A 125 -25.85 -9.08 6.47
N GLY A 126 -25.01 -9.64 7.33
CA GLY A 126 -25.28 -10.98 7.87
C GLY A 126 -26.64 -10.99 8.57
N LYS A 127 -27.25 -12.16 8.76
CA LYS A 127 -28.67 -12.34 9.14
C LYS A 127 -29.14 -11.62 10.43
N ASP A 128 -28.27 -10.99 11.21
CA ASP A 128 -28.55 -10.49 12.58
C ASP A 128 -28.30 -8.98 12.81
N GLY A 129 -27.89 -8.18 11.82
CA GLY A 129 -27.64 -6.74 12.01
C GLY A 129 -26.54 -6.18 11.12
N GLU A 130 -26.25 -4.87 11.23
CA GLU A 130 -25.05 -4.27 10.63
C GLU A 130 -23.82 -4.77 11.41
N GLU A 131 -23.05 -5.67 10.81
CA GLU A 131 -21.79 -6.15 11.40
C GLU A 131 -20.64 -5.25 10.90
N LYS A 132 -19.89 -4.68 11.84
CA LYS A 132 -18.71 -3.88 11.51
C LYS A 132 -17.57 -4.79 11.09
N ALA A 133 -17.10 -4.62 9.86
CA ALA A 133 -15.90 -5.27 9.37
C ALA A 133 -14.72 -4.29 9.35
N TYR A 134 -13.51 -4.83 9.30
CA TYR A 134 -12.29 -4.05 9.19
C TYR A 134 -11.75 -4.06 7.77
N PHE A 135 -11.12 -2.96 7.39
CA PHE A 135 -10.31 -2.89 6.18
C PHE A 135 -8.95 -2.30 6.49
N VAL A 136 -7.97 -2.63 5.67
CA VAL A 136 -6.62 -2.12 5.75
C VAL A 136 -6.25 -1.45 4.43
N HIS A 137 -5.71 -0.24 4.56
CA HIS A 137 -5.03 0.45 3.49
C HIS A 137 -3.52 0.39 3.65
N TRP A 138 -2.81 0.35 2.52
CA TRP A 138 -1.36 0.49 2.46
C TRP A 138 -0.96 1.57 1.46
N ILE A 139 -0.14 2.51 1.92
CA ILE A 139 0.49 3.55 1.08
C ILE A 139 2.00 3.56 1.33
N VAL A 140 2.81 3.93 0.33
CA VAL A 140 4.27 3.97 0.49
C VAL A 140 4.71 5.22 1.26
N LYS A 141 3.98 6.32 1.09
CA LYS A 141 4.24 7.61 1.74
C LYS A 141 2.95 8.39 1.91
N GLU A 142 2.98 9.38 2.78
CA GLU A 142 1.88 10.33 2.95
C GLU A 142 1.56 11.02 1.62
N GLY A 143 0.26 11.09 1.29
CA GLY A 143 -0.23 11.64 0.02
C GLY A 143 0.01 10.77 -1.22
N ASP A 144 0.40 9.50 -1.08
CA ASP A 144 0.51 8.60 -2.23
C ASP A 144 -0.87 8.27 -2.81
N GLU A 145 -1.04 8.48 -4.11
CA GLU A 145 -2.28 8.16 -4.84
C GLU A 145 -2.50 6.64 -4.97
N MET A 146 -1.44 5.83 -4.86
CA MET A 146 -1.53 4.37 -5.01
C MET A 146 -1.88 3.72 -3.68
N VAL A 147 -3.16 3.72 -3.35
CA VAL A 147 -3.70 3.09 -2.13
C VAL A 147 -4.02 1.62 -2.40
N GLY A 148 -3.31 0.72 -1.72
CA GLY A 148 -3.70 -0.69 -1.68
C GLY A 148 -4.80 -0.91 -0.64
N GLN A 149 -5.76 -1.79 -0.91
CA GLN A 149 -6.87 -2.09 0.01
C GLN A 149 -7.04 -3.60 0.21
N TYR A 150 -7.41 -3.99 1.43
CA TYR A 150 -7.90 -5.33 1.73
C TYR A 150 -8.89 -5.29 2.92
N PRO A 151 -10.01 -6.04 2.94
CA PRO A 151 -10.52 -6.89 1.87
C PRO A 151 -10.95 -6.05 0.64
N ASP A 152 -11.26 -6.72 -0.47
CA ASP A 152 -11.67 -6.12 -1.75
C ASP A 152 -10.64 -5.16 -2.38
N PRO A 153 -9.49 -5.69 -2.85
CA PRO A 153 -8.47 -4.88 -3.50
C PRO A 153 -8.95 -4.29 -4.84
N ALA A 154 -8.52 -3.06 -5.15
CA ALA A 154 -8.77 -2.48 -6.47
C ALA A 154 -8.02 -3.26 -7.57
N HIS A 155 -8.71 -3.59 -8.66
CA HIS A 155 -8.14 -4.35 -9.79
C HIS A 155 -7.48 -3.45 -10.84
N ASP A 156 -7.95 -2.21 -10.97
CA ASP A 156 -7.39 -1.21 -11.88
C ASP A 156 -7.06 0.09 -11.16
N VAL A 157 -6.14 0.85 -11.75
CA VAL A 157 -5.65 2.14 -11.21
C VAL A 157 -6.77 3.17 -11.09
N ALA A 158 -7.82 3.07 -11.91
CA ALA A 158 -9.00 3.93 -11.84
C ALA A 158 -9.91 3.62 -10.65
N ASP A 159 -9.82 2.40 -10.10
CA ASP A 159 -10.68 1.93 -9.02
C ASP A 159 -10.06 2.08 -7.64
N VAL A 160 -8.82 2.55 -7.57
CA VAL A 160 -8.11 2.83 -6.31
C VAL A 160 -8.99 3.67 -5.37
N PRO A 161 -9.12 3.28 -4.09
CA PRO A 161 -9.87 4.04 -3.10
C PRO A 161 -9.17 5.35 -2.74
N GLU A 162 -9.93 6.30 -2.21
CA GLU A 162 -9.35 7.42 -1.47
C GLU A 162 -8.82 6.91 -0.13
N TYR A 163 -7.64 7.36 0.27
CA TYR A 163 -7.01 6.90 1.51
C TYR A 163 -7.93 7.14 2.71
N LYS A 164 -7.98 6.18 3.64
CA LYS A 164 -8.90 6.14 4.81
C LYS A 164 -10.40 6.00 4.50
N THR A 165 -10.77 5.77 3.24
CA THR A 165 -12.18 5.49 2.87
C THR A 165 -12.29 4.09 2.27
N PHE A 166 -13.26 3.30 2.72
CA PHE A 166 -13.50 1.99 2.13
C PHE A 166 -14.24 2.16 0.79
N LYS A 167 -13.71 1.56 -0.28
CA LYS A 167 -14.38 1.50 -1.57
C LYS A 167 -14.45 0.04 -2.03
N PRO A 168 -15.63 -0.59 -2.09
CA PRO A 168 -15.74 -1.95 -2.58
C PRO A 168 -15.29 -2.02 -4.04
N ALA A 169 -14.62 -3.12 -4.42
CA ALA A 169 -14.23 -3.37 -5.80
C ALA A 169 -15.49 -3.45 -6.68
N LYS A 170 -15.43 -2.84 -7.88
CA LYS A 170 -16.48 -2.91 -8.90
C LYS A 170 -16.34 -4.12 -9.79
#